data_AF-A0AAE5INP7-F1
#
_entry.id   AF-A0AAE5INP7-F1
#
_cell.length_a   1.000
_cell.length_b   1.000
_cell.length_c   1.000
_cell.angle_alpha   90.00
_cell.angle_beta   90.00
_cell.angle_gamma   90.00
#
_symmetry.space_group_name_H-M   'P 1'
#
loop_
_entity.id
_entity.type
_entity.pdbx_description
1 polymer ?
#
loop_
_entity_poly.entity_id
_entity_poly.type
_entity_poly.pdbx_seq_one_letter_code
_entity_poly.pdbx_strand_id
1 'polypeptide(L)' 'MRDPERIDPILTKLGQIWHENPDLRLPQLLVALAKTGEAMPQFFYTEDDHIEAAIDAALDAGLGG' A
#
# COMPACT_ATOMS: atom_id res chain seq x y z
N MET A 1 7.20 13.49 -15.31
CA MET A 1 5.84 12.95 -15.59
C MET A 1 5.83 11.53 -15.03
N ARG A 2 4.79 11.13 -14.28
CA ARG A 2 4.74 9.78 -13.70
C ARG A 2 4.44 8.76 -14.81
N ASP A 3 5.09 7.60 -14.75
CA ASP A 3 4.86 6.50 -15.69
C ASP A 3 3.48 5.85 -15.43
N PRO A 4 2.60 5.72 -16.44
CA PRO A 4 1.35 4.98 -16.29
C PRO A 4 1.54 3.46 -16.05
N GLU A 5 2.63 2.87 -16.53
CA GLU A 5 2.84 1.41 -16.45
C GLU A 5 3.00 0.89 -15.00
N ARG A 6 3.28 1.79 -14.05
CA ARG A 6 3.35 1.46 -12.62
C ARG A 6 1.99 1.15 -11.97
N ILE A 7 0.88 1.54 -12.58
CA ILE A 7 -0.44 1.53 -11.93
C ILE A 7 -0.96 0.09 -11.74
N ASP A 8 -1.00 -0.69 -12.83
CA ASP A 8 -1.60 -2.03 -12.80
C ASP A 8 -0.85 -3.02 -11.90
N PRO A 9 0.50 -3.03 -11.85
CA PRO A 9 1.25 -3.85 -10.88
C PRO A 9 0.87 -3.55 -9.43
N ILE A 10 0.80 -2.25 -9.06
CA ILE A 10 0.43 -1.81 -7.70
C ILE A 10 -1.01 -2.23 -7.38
N LEU A 11 -1.96 -2.00 -8.31
CA LEU A 11 -3.36 -2.39 -8.10
C LEU A 11 -3.53 -3.89 -7.95
N THR A 12 -2.76 -4.69 -8.68
CA THR A 12 -2.78 -6.16 -8.59
C THR A 12 -2.37 -6.62 -7.20
N LYS A 13 -1.23 -6.15 -6.70
CA LYS A 13 -0.73 -6.49 -5.36
C LYS A 13 -1.65 -5.96 -4.26
N LEU A 14 -2.13 -4.72 -4.39
CA LEU A 14 -3.08 -4.13 -3.44
C LEU A 14 -4.38 -4.94 -3.36
N GLY A 15 -4.87 -5.44 -4.50
CA GLY A 15 -6.05 -6.31 -4.57
C GLY A 15 -5.85 -7.63 -3.82
N GLN A 16 -4.66 -8.23 -3.92
CA GLN A 16 -4.33 -9.46 -3.17
C GLN A 16 -4.42 -9.22 -1.66
N ILE A 17 -3.73 -8.19 -1.16
CA ILE A 17 -3.74 -7.86 0.28
C ILE A 17 -5.17 -7.53 0.74
N TRP A 18 -5.94 -6.82 -0.08
CA TRP A 18 -7.31 -6.46 0.29
C TRP A 18 -8.22 -7.69 0.38
N HIS A 19 -8.05 -8.68 -0.50
CA HIS A 19 -8.77 -9.95 -0.42
C HIS A 19 -8.42 -10.74 0.85
N GLU A 20 -7.18 -10.65 1.34
CA GLU A 20 -6.75 -11.26 2.60
C GLU A 20 -7.27 -10.49 3.84
N ASN A 21 -7.62 -9.21 3.67
CA ASN A 21 -8.07 -8.32 4.75
C ASN A 21 -9.44 -7.68 4.43
N PRO A 22 -10.51 -8.49 4.25
CA PRO A 22 -11.80 -8.01 3.73
C PRO A 22 -12.54 -7.04 4.65
N ASP A 23 -12.19 -7.01 5.95
CA ASP A 23 -12.80 -6.13 6.94
C ASP A 23 -12.34 -4.67 6.82
N LEU A 24 -11.19 -4.43 6.16
CA LEU A 24 -10.66 -3.10 5.94
C LEU A 24 -11.33 -2.45 4.73
N ARG A 25 -11.70 -1.18 4.85
CA ARG A 25 -11.99 -0.33 3.69
C ARG A 25 -10.68 0.08 3.02
N LEU A 26 -10.70 0.31 1.71
CA LEU A 26 -9.51 0.75 0.95
C LEU A 26 -8.69 1.86 1.63
N PRO A 27 -9.28 2.96 2.16
CA PRO A 27 -8.49 3.99 2.84
C PRO A 27 -7.81 3.50 4.13
N GLN A 28 -8.44 2.59 4.87
CA GLN A 28 -7.86 2.01 6.08
C GLN A 28 -6.69 1.09 5.72
N LEU A 29 -6.83 0.31 4.64
CA LEU A 29 -5.76 -0.53 4.11
C LEU A 29 -4.55 0.31 3.70
N LEU A 30 -4.76 1.40 2.94
CA LEU A 30 -3.68 2.30 2.52
C LEU A 30 -2.95 2.92 3.72
N VAL A 31 -3.69 3.37 4.74
CA VAL A 31 -3.10 3.91 5.98
C VAL A 31 -2.37 2.82 6.78
N ALA A 32 -2.84 1.57 6.77
CA ALA A 32 -2.16 0.47 7.43
C ALA A 32 -0.86 0.05 6.70
N LEU A 33 -0.86 0.09 5.37
CA LEU A 33 0.33 -0.11 4.52
C LEU A 33 1.34 1.02 4.67
N ALA A 34 0.85 2.25 4.93
CA ALA A 34 1.65 3.41 5.29
C ALA A 34 2.39 3.30 6.63
N LYS A 35 2.61 2.09 7.15
CA LYS A 35 3.27 1.77 8.44
C LYS A 35 4.71 2.28 8.56
N THR A 36 5.11 3.27 7.78
CA THR A 36 6.31 4.10 7.90
C THR A 36 6.30 4.99 9.16
N GLY A 37 5.19 5.06 9.89
CA GLY A 37 5.02 5.96 11.04
C GLY A 37 4.64 7.38 10.62
N GLU A 38 4.35 7.60 9.33
CA GLU A 38 3.89 8.87 8.81
C GLU A 38 2.39 9.03 8.99
N ALA A 39 1.99 10.06 9.74
CA ALA A 39 0.61 10.53 9.75
C ALA A 39 0.35 11.46 8.56
N MET A 40 -0.91 11.80 8.33
CA MET A 40 -1.25 12.97 7.51
C MET A 40 -0.55 14.23 8.06
N PRO A 41 -0.03 15.14 7.20
CA PRO A 41 -0.07 15.14 5.73
C PRO A 41 1.06 14.38 5.01
N GLN A 42 2.05 13.84 5.71
CA GLN A 42 3.30 13.30 5.13
C GLN A 42 3.02 12.13 4.18
N PHE A 43 2.07 11.26 4.54
CA PHE A 43 1.63 10.15 3.68
C PHE A 43 1.15 10.61 2.28
N PHE A 44 0.66 11.86 2.14
CA PHE A 44 0.26 12.37 0.83
C PHE A 44 1.44 12.53 -0.15
N TYR A 45 2.66 12.67 0.37
CA TYR A 45 3.88 12.84 -0.39
C TYR A 45 4.69 11.55 -0.55
N THR A 46 4.21 10.43 0.01
CA THR A 46 4.87 9.14 -0.16
C THR A 46 4.91 8.78 -1.64
N GLU A 47 6.11 8.43 -2.12
CA GLU A 47 6.33 8.02 -3.51
C GLU A 47 5.82 6.59 -3.75
N ASP A 48 5.51 6.28 -5.01
CA ASP A 48 4.84 5.03 -5.37
C ASP A 48 5.71 3.79 -5.10
N ASP A 49 7.03 3.92 -5.18
CA ASP A 49 8.02 2.88 -4.87
C ASP A 49 8.03 2.52 -3.38
N HIS A 50 7.85 3.51 -2.49
CA HIS A 50 7.69 3.27 -1.06
C HIS A 50 6.37 2.55 -0.76
N ILE A 51 5.29 2.90 -1.47
CA ILE A 51 4.00 2.19 -1.34
C ILE A 51 4.13 0.76 -1.86
N GLU A 52 4.79 0.56 -3.00
CA GLU A 52 5.02 -0.77 -3.57
C GLU A 52 5.86 -1.64 -2.63
N ALA A 53 6.93 -1.12 -2.05
CA ALA A 53 7.75 -1.84 -1.08
C ALA A 53 6.96 -2.21 0.19
N ALA A 54 6.07 -1.33 0.66
CA ALA A 54 5.21 -1.62 1.81
C ALA A 54 4.17 -2.70 1.51
N ILE A 55 3.62 -2.72 0.29
CA ILE A 55 2.75 -3.78 -0.21
C ILE A 55 3.50 -5.11 -0.27
N ASP A 56 4.72 -5.12 -0.84
CA ASP A 56 5.54 -6.34 -0.93
C ASP A 56 5.87 -6.89 0.47
N ALA A 57 6.26 -6.02 1.41
CA ALA A 57 6.51 -6.43 2.79
C ALA A 57 5.24 -7.00 3.47
N ALA A 58 4.08 -6.43 3.20
CA ALA A 58 2.81 -6.92 3.74
C ALA A 58 2.35 -8.24 3.10
N LEU A 59 2.70 -8.52 1.85
CA LEU A 59 2.48 -9.83 1.22
C LEU A 59 3.38 -10.91 1.84
N ASP A 60 4.61 -10.56 2.19
CA ASP A 60 5.58 -11.50 2.77
C ASP A 60 5.32 -11.80 4.26
N ALA A 61 5.03 -10.75 5.04
CA ALA A 61 4.95 -10.83 6.51
C ALA A 61 3.53 -10.69 7.08
N GLY A 62 2.54 -10.44 6.22
CA GLY A 62 1.19 -10.06 6.62
C GLY A 62 1.08 -8.57 6.95
N LEU A 63 -0.15 -8.06 6.96
CA LEU A 63 -0.42 -6.65 7.22
C LEU A 63 0.04 -6.25 8.63
N GLY A 64 1.17 -5.56 8.69
CA GLY A 64 1.74 -5.06 9.93
C GLY A 64 2.67 -6.00 10.69
N GLY A 65 3.22 -7.02 10.03
CA GLY A 65 4.46 -7.69 10.45
C GLY A 65 5.68 -6.79 10.45
#